data_AF-A0A3M0YCC2-F1
#
_entry.id   AF-A0A3M0YCC2-F1
#
_cell.length_a   1.000
_cell.length_b   1.000
_cell.length_c   1.000
_cell.angle_alpha   90.00
_cell.angle_beta   90.00
_cell.angle_gamma   90.00
#
_symmetry.space_group_name_H-M   'P 1'
#
loop_
_entity.id
_entity.type
_entity.pdbx_description
1 polymer ?
#
loop_
_entity_poly.entity_id
_entity_poly.type
_entity_poly.pdbx_seq_one_letter_code
_entity_poly.pdbx_strand_id
1 'polypeptide(L)'
;MSDFTFDGNRKKFLYGMMAVGVVCLILTFLTDHTPGHMRFWSNFLHNSAFFTGISFISLFFLAAAITAWGGWYVAFKRVVEAFTLFLPVGLVLMLIVAAGIWGHFHHLYHWADPEAVA
;
A
#
# COMPACT_ATOMS: atom_id res chain seq x y z
N MET A 1 -14.12 -4.97 30.47
CA MET A 1 -13.19 -4.70 29.35
C MET A 1 -13.93 -3.75 28.42
N SER A 2 -13.50 -2.50 28.31
CA SER A 2 -14.13 -1.55 27.38
C SER A 2 -13.66 -1.89 25.97
N ASP A 3 -14.56 -2.40 25.15
CA ASP A 3 -14.26 -2.68 23.75
C ASP A 3 -14.10 -1.37 22.97
N PHE A 4 -13.22 -1.39 21.96
CA PHE A 4 -13.08 -0.26 21.04
C PHE A 4 -14.35 -0.17 20.19
N THR A 5 -15.10 0.92 20.35
CA THR A 5 -16.27 1.22 19.51
C THR A 5 -15.87 2.22 18.43
N PHE A 6 -16.11 1.84 17.17
CA PHE A 6 -15.77 2.69 16.04
C PHE A 6 -16.88 3.71 15.78
N ASP A 7 -16.64 4.96 16.20
CA ASP A 7 -17.60 6.06 16.03
C ASP A 7 -17.90 6.32 14.54
N GLY A 8 -19.18 6.59 14.26
CA GLY A 8 -19.68 6.80 12.91
C GLY A 8 -19.05 8.02 12.23
N ASN A 9 -18.74 9.08 12.97
CA ASN A 9 -18.12 10.27 12.38
C ASN A 9 -16.67 10.01 11.98
N ARG A 10 -15.91 9.28 12.80
CA ARG A 10 -14.54 8.86 12.50
C ARG A 10 -14.48 7.92 11.30
N LYS A 11 -15.44 7.00 11.20
CA LYS A 11 -15.63 6.14 10.01
C LYS A 11 -15.80 6.98 8.73
N LYS A 12 -16.77 7.91 8.73
CA LYS A 12 -17.04 8.78 7.58
C LYS A 12 -15.82 9.61 7.18
N PHE A 13 -15.12 10.17 8.16
CA PHE A 13 -13.90 10.94 7.91
C PHE A 13 -12.83 10.11 7.19
N LEU A 14 -12.56 8.89 7.67
CA LEU A 14 -11.56 7.99 7.05
C LEU A 14 -11.97 7.56 5.63
N TYR A 15 -13.25 7.25 5.40
CA TYR A 15 -13.76 6.99 4.05
C TYR A 15 -13.65 8.21 3.14
N GLY A 16 -13.88 9.41 3.67
CA GLY A 16 -13.70 10.66 2.93
C GLY A 16 -12.27 10.83 2.43
N MET A 17 -11.28 10.58 3.29
CA MET A 17 -9.86 10.66 2.89
C MET A 17 -9.50 9.62 1.81
N MET A 18 -10.03 8.39 1.91
CA MET A 18 -9.83 7.38 0.86
C MET A 18 -10.45 7.82 -0.47
N ALA A 19 -11.66 8.38 -0.44
CA ALA A 19 -12.31 8.89 -1.65
C ALA A 19 -11.51 10.02 -2.30
N VAL A 20 -10.99 10.97 -1.51
CA VAL A 20 -10.10 12.03 -2.01
C VAL A 20 -8.85 11.44 -2.67
N GLY A 21 -8.21 10.44 -2.04
CA GLY A 21 -7.05 9.75 -2.62
C GLY A 21 -7.36 9.13 -3.99
N VAL A 22 -8.49 8.44 -4.12
CA VAL A 22 -8.94 7.85 -5.39
C VAL A 22 -9.23 8.93 -6.43
N VAL A 23 -9.89 10.03 -6.06
CA VAL A 23 -10.13 11.17 -6.97
C VAL A 23 -8.81 11.76 -7.46
N CYS A 24 -7.83 11.96 -6.59
CA CYS A 24 -6.50 12.45 -6.99
C CYS A 24 -5.79 11.49 -7.96
N LEU A 25 -5.91 10.17 -7.76
CA LEU A 25 -5.36 9.18 -8.70
C LEU A 25 -6.05 9.23 -10.06
N ILE A 26 -7.39 9.32 -10.09
CA ILE A 26 -8.16 9.45 -11.33
C ILE A 26 -7.78 10.73 -12.07
N LEU A 27 -7.71 11.86 -11.36
CA LEU A 27 -7.28 13.14 -11.95
C LEU A 27 -5.86 13.04 -12.52
N THR A 28 -4.94 12.37 -11.82
CA THR A 28 -3.58 12.15 -12.32
C THR A 28 -3.59 11.35 -13.62
N PHE A 29 -4.42 10.30 -13.70
CA PHE A 29 -4.56 9.51 -14.92
C PHE A 29 -5.12 10.33 -16.10
N LEU A 30 -6.13 11.17 -15.86
CA LEU A 30 -6.76 11.99 -16.91
C LEU A 30 -5.92 13.20 -17.36
N THR A 31 -5.10 13.75 -16.47
CA THR A 31 -4.27 14.95 -16.74
C THR A 31 -2.86 14.60 -17.22
N ASP A 32 -2.42 13.36 -17.06
CA ASP A 32 -1.10 12.93 -17.49
C ASP A 32 -1.08 12.63 -19.00
N HIS A 33 -0.43 13.52 -19.76
CA HIS A 33 -0.17 13.35 -21.19
C HIS A 33 1.17 12.64 -21.50
N THR A 34 1.87 12.13 -20.48
CA THR A 34 3.11 11.38 -20.66
C THR A 34 2.81 10.02 -21.33
N PRO A 35 3.65 9.53 -22.27
CA PRO A 35 3.49 8.20 -22.85
C PRO A 35 3.37 7.12 -21.76
N GLY A 36 2.32 6.30 -21.81
CA GLY A 36 2.09 5.22 -20.83
C GLY A 36 1.74 5.68 -19.41
N HIS A 37 1.26 6.92 -19.22
CA HIS A 37 0.82 7.46 -17.92
C HIS A 37 1.85 7.26 -16.79
N MET A 38 3.14 7.51 -17.07
CA MET A 38 4.24 7.22 -16.14
C MET A 38 4.07 7.89 -14.76
N ARG A 39 3.44 9.08 -14.69
CA ARG A 39 3.22 9.77 -13.42
C ARG A 39 2.19 9.05 -12.58
N PHE A 40 1.13 8.53 -13.21
CA PHE A 40 0.14 7.71 -12.53
C PHE A 40 0.79 6.46 -11.93
N TRP A 41 1.51 5.69 -12.75
CA TRP A 41 2.13 4.43 -12.33
C TRP A 41 3.23 4.62 -11.28
N SER A 42 4.02 5.69 -11.37
CA SER A 42 5.04 6.01 -10.36
C SER A 42 4.42 6.36 -9.01
N ASN A 43 3.36 7.17 -9.01
CA ASN A 43 2.62 7.50 -7.78
C ASN A 43 1.92 6.27 -7.18
N PHE A 44 1.32 5.43 -8.04
CA PHE A 44 0.64 4.22 -7.60
C PHE A 44 1.64 3.23 -6.97
N LEU A 45 2.78 2.99 -7.61
CA LEU A 45 3.87 2.17 -7.06
C LEU A 45 4.38 2.73 -5.74
N HIS A 46 4.66 4.02 -5.66
CA HIS A 46 5.21 4.64 -4.45
C HIS A 46 4.29 4.46 -3.24
N ASN A 47 3.00 4.76 -3.38
CA ASN A 47 2.03 4.59 -2.31
C ASN A 47 1.88 3.12 -1.92
N SER A 48 1.72 2.23 -2.92
CA SER A 48 1.54 0.80 -2.67
C SER A 48 2.74 0.20 -1.95
N ALA A 49 3.96 0.52 -2.37
CA ALA A 49 5.18 0.05 -1.74
C ALA A 49 5.35 0.61 -0.32
N PHE A 50 5.06 1.89 -0.11
CA PHE A 50 5.19 2.54 1.20
C PHE A 50 4.27 1.91 2.25
N PHE A 51 2.97 1.80 1.97
CA PHE A 51 2.01 1.23 2.92
C PHE A 51 2.20 -0.28 3.11
N THR A 52 2.57 -1.01 2.05
CA THR A 52 2.94 -2.43 2.16
C THR A 52 4.17 -2.61 3.06
N GLY A 53 5.18 -1.74 2.91
CA GLY A 53 6.38 -1.73 3.74
C GLY A 53 6.07 -1.50 5.22
N ILE A 54 5.20 -0.53 5.55
CA ILE A 54 4.74 -0.29 6.94
C ILE A 54 4.06 -1.54 7.52
N SER A 55 3.18 -2.16 6.74
CA SER A 55 2.49 -3.37 7.15
C SER A 55 3.45 -4.55 7.35
N PHE A 56 4.46 -4.69 6.49
CA PHE A 56 5.46 -5.75 6.56
C PHE A 56 6.39 -5.57 7.76
N ILE A 57 6.87 -4.35 8.03
CA ILE A 57 7.68 -4.04 9.22
C ILE A 57 6.88 -4.32 10.50
N SER A 58 5.58 -4.01 10.51
CA SER A 58 4.71 -4.33 11.65
C SER A 58 4.63 -5.83 11.91
N LEU A 59 4.54 -6.64 10.84
CA LEU A 59 4.53 -8.10 10.94
C LEU A 59 5.88 -8.63 11.44
N PHE A 60 6.97 -8.13 10.87
CA PHE A 60 8.32 -8.47 11.30
C PHE A 60 8.54 -8.15 12.79
N PHE A 61 8.14 -6.95 13.23
CA PHE A 61 8.26 -6.54 14.62
C PHE A 61 7.50 -7.49 15.57
N LEU A 62 6.26 -7.85 15.24
CA LEU A 62 5.49 -8.82 16.03
C LEU A 62 6.19 -10.18 16.09
N ALA A 63 6.64 -10.71 14.95
CA ALA A 63 7.33 -11.99 14.89
C ALA A 63 8.62 -11.99 15.74
N ALA A 64 9.42 -10.92 15.63
CA ALA A 64 10.65 -10.75 16.39
C ALA A 64 10.37 -10.67 17.90
N ALA A 65 9.37 -9.89 18.30
CA ALA A 65 9.04 -9.68 19.71
C ALA A 65 8.44 -10.94 20.36
N ILE A 66 7.66 -11.73 19.62
CA ILE A 66 7.17 -13.05 20.05
C ILE A 66 8.36 -14.01 20.22
N THR A 67 9.25 -14.08 19.22
CA THR A 67 10.41 -14.99 19.23
C THR A 67 11.39 -14.68 20.36
N ALA A 68 11.56 -13.40 20.68
CA ALA A 68 12.41 -12.95 21.78
C ALA A 68 11.74 -13.05 23.17
N TRP A 69 10.52 -13.57 23.26
CA TRP A 69 9.74 -13.64 24.51
C TRP A 69 9.60 -12.26 25.20
N GLY A 70 9.50 -11.18 24.41
CA GLY A 70 9.41 -9.82 24.94
C GLY A 70 8.05 -9.51 25.58
N GLY A 71 8.00 -9.05 26.83
CA GLY A 71 6.72 -8.72 27.50
C GLY A 71 6.21 -7.30 27.25
N TRP A 72 7.10 -6.36 26.89
CA TRP A 72 6.79 -4.92 26.89
C TRP A 72 5.81 -4.50 25.78
N TYR A 73 5.84 -5.16 24.63
CA TYR A 73 4.97 -4.83 23.50
C TYR A 73 3.52 -5.33 23.69
N VAL A 74 3.27 -6.21 24.67
CA VAL A 74 1.95 -6.80 24.91
C VAL A 74 0.88 -5.73 25.18
N ALA A 75 1.26 -4.62 25.81
CA ALA A 75 0.36 -3.50 26.09
C ALA A 75 -0.21 -2.85 24.82
N PHE A 76 0.54 -2.80 23.72
CA PHE A 76 0.13 -2.17 22.46
C PHE A 76 0.10 -3.12 21.26
N LYS A 77 0.26 -4.44 21.48
CA LYS A 77 0.34 -5.44 20.41
C LYS A 77 -0.84 -5.37 19.44
N ARG A 78 -2.04 -5.05 19.93
CA ARG A 78 -3.27 -4.95 19.12
C ARG A 78 -3.19 -3.84 18.07
N VAL A 79 -2.48 -2.75 18.36
CA VAL A 79 -2.25 -1.66 17.41
C VAL A 79 -1.33 -2.14 16.29
N VAL A 80 -0.25 -2.86 16.63
CA VAL A 80 0.67 -3.41 15.64
C VAL A 80 0.00 -4.49 14.78
N GLU A 81 -0.81 -5.37 15.39
CA GLU A 81 -1.62 -6.36 14.69
C GLU A 81 -2.55 -5.67 13.68
N ALA A 82 -3.18 -4.55 14.05
CA ALA A 82 -4.04 -3.79 13.14
C ALA A 82 -3.29 -3.27 11.90
N PHE A 83 -2.03 -2.85 12.03
CA PHE A 83 -1.21 -2.46 10.88
C PHE A 83 -0.92 -3.64 9.94
N THR A 84 -0.70 -4.85 10.49
CA THR A 84 -0.44 -6.04 9.66
C THR A 84 -1.62 -6.46 8.79
N LEU A 85 -2.85 -6.09 9.16
CA LEU A 85 -4.05 -6.41 8.39
C LEU A 85 -4.10 -5.71 7.02
N PHE A 86 -3.27 -4.69 6.80
CA PHE A 86 -3.13 -4.07 5.49
C PHE A 86 -2.30 -4.92 4.51
N LEU A 87 -1.51 -5.90 4.99
CA LEU A 87 -0.58 -6.65 4.15
C LEU A 87 -1.25 -7.32 2.94
N PRO A 88 -2.40 -8.02 3.07
CA PRO A 88 -3.07 -8.61 1.91
C PRO A 88 -3.53 -7.55 0.90
N VAL A 89 -3.97 -6.38 1.36
CA VAL A 89 -4.38 -5.26 0.49
C VAL A 89 -3.16 -4.72 -0.25
N GLY A 90 -2.05 -4.50 0.46
CA GLY A 90 -0.78 -4.08 -0.13
C GLY A 90 -0.25 -5.05 -1.18
N LEU A 91 -0.34 -6.36 -0.92
CA LEU A 91 0.03 -7.40 -1.89
C LEU A 91 -0.83 -7.34 -3.15
N VAL A 92 -2.15 -7.16 -3.04
CA VAL A 92 -3.03 -6.97 -4.20
C VAL A 92 -2.62 -5.74 -5.01
N LEU A 93 -2.31 -4.62 -4.36
CA LEU A 93 -1.85 -3.41 -5.05
C LEU A 93 -0.52 -3.63 -5.77
N MET A 94 0.43 -4.34 -5.15
CA MET A 94 1.71 -4.69 -5.78
C MET A 94 1.52 -5.65 -6.96
N LEU A 95 0.58 -6.60 -6.89
CA LEU A 95 0.23 -7.48 -8.01
C LEU A 95 -0.34 -6.71 -9.20
N ILE A 96 -1.10 -5.64 -8.97
CA ILE A 96 -1.58 -4.76 -10.05
C ILE A 96 -0.39 -4.11 -10.78
N VAL A 97 0.64 -3.67 -10.05
CA VAL A 97 1.87 -3.15 -10.69
C VAL A 97 2.59 -4.25 -11.47
N ALA A 98 2.74 -5.44 -10.89
CA ALA A 98 3.38 -6.56 -11.58
C ALA A 98 2.65 -6.95 -12.88
N ALA A 99 1.31 -6.98 -12.85
CA ALA A 99 0.49 -7.20 -14.03
C ALA A 99 0.64 -6.09 -15.07
N GLY A 100 0.81 -4.83 -14.65
CA GLY A 100 1.07 -3.70 -15.54
C GLY A 100 2.42 -3.80 -16.26
N ILE A 101 3.46 -4.32 -15.58
CA ILE A 101 4.77 -4.61 -16.18
C ILE A 101 4.64 -5.71 -17.23
N TRP A 102 3.99 -6.84 -16.90
CA TRP A 102 3.80 -7.96 -17.84
C TRP A 102 2.87 -7.61 -19.01
N GLY A 103 1.91 -6.72 -18.80
CA GLY A 103 1.01 -6.23 -19.86
C GLY A 103 1.61 -5.11 -20.71
N HIS A 104 2.86 -4.68 -20.44
CA HIS A 104 3.52 -3.55 -21.10
C HIS A 104 2.68 -2.25 -21.07
N PHE A 105 1.91 -2.03 -20.00
CA PHE A 105 1.06 -0.84 -19.86
C PHE A 105 1.85 0.42 -19.50
N HIS A 106 3.09 0.25 -19.02
CA HIS A 106 3.97 1.34 -18.60
C HIS A 106 5.45 0.91 -18.61
N HIS A 107 6.34 1.87 -18.83
CA HIS A 107 7.80 1.65 -18.80
C HIS A 107 8.40 2.20 -17.49
N LEU A 108 7.97 1.65 -16.35
CA LEU A 108 8.51 2.02 -15.03
C LEU A 108 9.94 1.53 -14.83
N TYR A 109 10.24 0.35 -15.36
CA TYR A 109 11.53 -0.30 -15.22
C TYR A 109 12.14 -0.47 -16.61
N HIS A 110 13.27 0.20 -16.86
CA HIS A 110 13.94 0.14 -18.16
C HIS A 110 14.41 -1.28 -18.53
N TRP A 111 14.75 -2.11 -17.54
CA TRP A 111 15.13 -3.50 -17.79
C TRP A 111 13.96 -4.40 -18.20
N ALA A 112 12.71 -3.95 -18.01
CA ALA A 112 11.52 -4.69 -18.41
C ALA A 112 11.02 -4.31 -19.80
N ASP A 113 11.76 -3.45 -20.52
CA ASP A 113 11.45 -3.01 -21.86
C ASP A 113 11.96 -4.02 -22.90
N PRO A 114 11.10 -4.69 -23.68
CA PRO A 114 11.53 -5.67 -24.68
C PRO A 114 12.49 -5.09 -25.73
N GLU A 115 12.34 -3.82 -26.08
CA GLU A 115 13.18 -3.16 -27.10
C GLU A 115 14.60 -2.84 -26.57
N ALA A 116 14.79 -2.76 -25.26
CA ALA A 116 16.09 -2.48 -24.65
C ALA A 116 17.00 -3.72 -24.52
N VAL A 117 16.45 -4.93 -24.71
CA VAL A 117 17.16 -6.22 -24.54
C VAL A 117 17.37 -6.97 -25.87
N ALA A 118 16.90 -6.40 -26.99
CA ALA A 118 17.08 -6.91 -28.35
C ALA A 118 18.29 -6.25 -29.04
#